data_AF-A0A2V8E1A8-F1
#
_entry.id   AF-A0A2V8E1A8-F1
#
_cell.length_a   1.000
_cell.length_b   1.000
_cell.length_c   1.000
_cell.angle_alpha   90.00
_cell.angle_beta   90.00
_cell.angle_gamma   90.00
#
_symmetry.space_group_name_H-M   'P 1'
#
loop_
_entity.id
_entity.type
_entity.pdbx_description
1 polymer ?
#
loop_
_entity_poly.entity_id
_entity_poly.type
_entity_poly.pdbx_seq_one_letter_code
_entity_poly.pdbx_strand_id
1 'polypeptide(L)'
;PLDKDRQHTLVTFIWRGTPETHNVVVFGSFATRPLTEYAMTQVGSSDVWYLTLRLPSGARFAYSLSPNDPLSDGPQAWAQRLATFQGDPLNPHRWGCGPAASRYECQSMVELPDAPP
;
A
#
# COMPACT_ATOMS: atom_id res chain seq x y z
N PRO A 1 -17.32 2.90 -22.71
CA PRO A 1 -15.89 3.27 -22.69
C PRO A 1 -15.61 4.09 -21.44
N LEU A 2 -14.65 3.70 -20.60
CA LEU A 2 -14.19 4.55 -19.51
C LEU A 2 -13.61 5.80 -20.16
N ASP A 3 -14.32 6.93 -20.07
CA ASP A 3 -13.81 8.21 -20.53
C ASP A 3 -12.41 8.39 -19.92
N LYS A 4 -11.41 8.55 -20.80
CA LYS A 4 -10.01 8.70 -20.43
C LYS A 4 -9.85 10.02 -19.68
N ASP A 5 -10.16 10.03 -18.39
CA ASP A 5 -9.63 11.05 -17.50
C ASP A 5 -8.12 10.90 -17.50
N ARG A 6 -7.45 11.68 -18.36
CA ARG A 6 -5.99 11.66 -18.47
C ARG A 6 -5.31 12.18 -17.21
N GLN A 7 -6.03 12.86 -16.32
CA GLN A 7 -5.47 13.44 -15.09
C GLN A 7 -5.31 12.41 -13.98
N HIS A 8 -6.02 11.27 -14.03
CA HIS A 8 -5.94 10.26 -13.00
C HIS A 8 -5.77 8.84 -13.57
N THR A 9 -5.00 8.04 -12.85
CA THR A 9 -4.80 6.62 -13.09
C THR A 9 -5.41 5.81 -11.95
N LEU A 10 -6.06 4.68 -12.31
CA LEU A 10 -6.48 3.69 -11.33
C LEU A 10 -5.27 2.79 -11.00
N VAL A 11 -4.88 2.81 -9.73
CA VAL A 11 -3.78 2.01 -9.21
C VAL A 11 -4.37 0.93 -8.32
N THR A 12 -4.16 -0.33 -8.70
CA THR A 12 -4.58 -1.48 -7.90
C THR A 12 -3.38 -2.06 -7.17
N PHE A 13 -3.41 -1.99 -5.84
CA PHE A 13 -2.49 -2.69 -4.96
C PHE A 13 -2.99 -4.11 -4.79
N ILE A 14 -2.07 -5.08 -4.78
CA ILE A 14 -2.38 -6.50 -4.58
C ILE A 14 -1.47 -7.04 -3.49
N TRP A 15 -2.02 -7.85 -2.61
CA TRP A 15 -1.28 -8.55 -1.58
C TRP A 15 -1.67 -10.03 -1.56
N ARG A 16 -0.69 -10.89 -1.28
CA ARG A 16 -0.91 -12.31 -1.03
C ARG A 16 -0.78 -12.60 0.47
N GLY A 17 -1.91 -12.88 1.10
CA GLY A 17 -2.01 -13.20 2.52
C GLY A 17 -1.60 -14.63 2.87
N THR A 18 -1.57 -14.89 4.16
CA THR A 18 -1.48 -16.22 4.78
C THR A 18 -2.81 -16.57 5.45
N PRO A 19 -3.02 -17.80 5.94
CA PRO A 19 -4.22 -18.16 6.70
C PRO A 19 -4.48 -17.27 7.94
N GLU A 20 -3.45 -16.65 8.49
CA GLU A 20 -3.51 -15.75 9.64
C GLU A 20 -3.78 -14.28 9.26
N THR A 21 -3.86 -13.98 7.95
CA THR A 21 -4.15 -12.62 7.47
C THR A 21 -5.65 -12.34 7.57
N HIS A 22 -6.05 -11.37 8.38
CA HIS A 22 -7.44 -10.96 8.58
C HIS A 22 -7.75 -9.56 8.05
N ASN A 23 -6.73 -8.71 7.84
CA ASN A 23 -6.85 -7.48 7.06
C ASN A 23 -5.47 -7.07 6.53
N VAL A 24 -5.45 -6.16 5.55
CA VAL A 24 -4.23 -5.52 5.08
C VAL A 24 -4.53 -4.07 4.78
N VAL A 25 -3.66 -3.15 5.16
CA VAL A 25 -3.84 -1.72 4.92
C VAL A 25 -2.68 -1.15 4.12
N VAL A 26 -2.99 -0.29 3.15
CA VAL A 26 -2.00 0.43 2.35
C VAL A 26 -1.71 1.79 2.98
N PHE A 27 -0.44 2.05 3.27
CA PHE A 27 0.02 3.35 3.77
C PHE A 27 0.92 4.00 2.75
N GLY A 28 0.69 5.26 2.42
CA GLY A 28 1.56 6.00 1.52
C GLY A 28 1.38 7.50 1.68
N SER A 29 2.24 8.28 1.03
CA SER A 29 2.15 9.76 1.07
C SER A 29 0.86 10.31 0.47
N PHE A 30 0.12 9.50 -0.30
CA PHE A 30 -1.20 9.83 -0.84
C PHE A 30 -2.34 9.66 0.19
N ALA A 31 -2.07 9.12 1.38
CA ALA A 31 -3.07 8.86 2.40
C ALA A 31 -3.57 10.18 3.03
N THR A 32 -4.77 10.61 2.64
CA THR A 32 -5.41 11.87 3.04
C THR A 32 -6.80 11.66 3.67
N ARG A 33 -7.29 10.41 3.66
CA ARG A 33 -8.59 10.00 4.17
C ARG A 33 -8.45 9.11 5.41
N PRO A 34 -9.53 8.82 6.15
CA PRO A 34 -9.50 7.85 7.25
C PRO A 34 -8.86 6.52 6.86
N LEU A 35 -8.17 5.90 7.82
CA LEU A 35 -7.35 4.71 7.56
C LEU A 35 -8.14 3.53 6.97
N THR A 36 -9.39 3.38 7.39
CA THR A 36 -10.30 2.35 6.92
C THR A 36 -10.53 2.39 5.41
N GLU A 37 -10.36 3.54 4.76
CA GLU A 37 -10.49 3.67 3.31
C GLU A 37 -9.28 3.13 2.53
N TYR A 38 -8.20 2.79 3.24
CA TYR A 38 -7.02 2.14 2.68
C TYR A 38 -6.90 0.67 3.07
N ALA A 39 -7.92 0.11 3.73
CA ALA A 39 -8.01 -1.32 3.96
C ALA A 39 -8.33 -2.06 2.65
N MET A 40 -7.59 -3.13 2.39
CA MET A 40 -7.76 -3.98 1.23
C MET A 40 -8.96 -4.92 1.42
N THR A 41 -9.60 -5.27 0.32
CA THR A 41 -10.69 -6.26 0.27
C THR A 41 -10.15 -7.60 -0.17
N GLN A 42 -10.55 -8.69 0.51
CA GLN A 42 -10.22 -10.06 0.11
C GLN A 42 -11.03 -10.48 -1.12
N VAL A 43 -10.38 -11.12 -2.09
CA VAL A 43 -11.05 -11.68 -3.26
C VAL A 43 -11.70 -13.00 -2.89
N GLY A 44 -13.01 -12.97 -2.62
CA GLY A 44 -13.76 -14.15 -2.21
C GLY A 44 -13.16 -14.79 -0.96
N SER A 45 -12.83 -16.09 -1.04
CA SER A 45 -12.16 -16.84 0.02
C SER A 45 -10.69 -17.16 -0.30
N SER A 46 -10.07 -16.44 -1.24
CA SER A 46 -8.68 -16.68 -1.65
C SER A 46 -7.67 -16.02 -0.70
N ASP A 47 -6.38 -16.27 -0.94
CA ASP A 47 -5.28 -15.56 -0.27
C ASP A 47 -4.99 -14.18 -0.91
N VAL A 48 -5.80 -13.71 -1.86
CA VAL A 48 -5.57 -12.44 -2.58
C VAL A 48 -6.38 -11.31 -1.97
N TRP A 49 -5.70 -10.19 -1.71
CA TRP A 49 -6.28 -8.94 -1.23
C TRP A 49 -6.00 -7.83 -2.24
N TYR A 50 -6.92 -6.89 -2.39
CA TYR A 50 -6.74 -5.76 -3.30
C TYR A 50 -7.32 -4.45 -2.77
N LEU A 51 -6.75 -3.33 -3.22
CA LEU A 51 -7.32 -1.98 -3.07
C LEU A 51 -7.07 -1.23 -4.38
N THR A 52 -8.10 -0.60 -4.93
CA THR A 52 -7.94 0.27 -6.11
C THR A 52 -8.16 1.72 -5.73
N LEU A 53 -7.17 2.57 -6.00
CA LEU A 53 -7.22 4.00 -5.76
C LEU A 53 -7.16 4.77 -7.07
N ARG A 54 -7.86 5.89 -7.14
CA ARG A 54 -7.70 6.88 -8.21
C ARG A 54 -6.67 7.91 -7.76
N LEU A 55 -5.51 7.94 -8.42
CA LEU A 55 -4.39 8.81 -8.09
C LEU A 55 -4.03 9.70 -9.29
N PRO A 56 -3.44 10.90 -9.10
CA PRO A 56 -3.01 11.73 -10.21
C PRO A 56 -2.04 10.97 -11.12
N SER A 57 -2.21 11.05 -12.44
CA SER A 57 -1.39 10.28 -13.40
C SER A 57 0.10 10.60 -13.33
N GLY A 58 0.46 11.81 -12.86
CA GLY A 58 1.84 12.22 -12.62
C GLY A 58 2.39 11.93 -11.23
N ALA A 59 1.71 11.08 -10.44
CA ALA A 59 2.15 10.80 -9.08
C ALA A 59 3.38 9.88 -9.04
N ARG A 60 4.32 10.26 -8.16
CA ARG A 60 5.45 9.43 -7.71
C ARG A 60 5.36 9.36 -6.19
N PHE A 61 5.26 8.16 -5.62
CA PHE A 61 5.03 8.00 -4.18
C PHE A 61 5.67 6.74 -3.62
N ALA A 62 6.00 6.81 -2.33
CA ALA A 62 6.37 5.65 -1.53
C ALA A 62 5.15 5.15 -0.75
N TYR A 63 5.08 3.84 -0.57
CA TYR A 63 4.05 3.17 0.20
C TYR A 63 4.59 1.96 0.95
N SER A 64 3.82 1.47 1.89
CA SER A 64 4.05 0.26 2.67
C SER A 64 2.73 -0.42 2.93
N LEU A 65 2.80 -1.68 3.33
CA LEU A 65 1.65 -2.50 3.68
C LEU A 65 1.73 -2.83 5.17
N SER A 66 0.58 -2.80 5.84
CA SER A 66 0.42 -3.30 7.20
C SER A 66 -0.58 -4.45 7.19
N PRO A 67 -0.10 -5.70 7.13
CA PRO A 67 -0.95 -6.85 7.39
C PRO A 67 -1.38 -6.87 8.85
N ASN A 68 -2.62 -7.29 9.08
CA ASN A 68 -3.24 -7.40 10.40
C ASN A 68 -3.17 -6.09 11.20
N ASP A 69 -3.44 -4.97 10.52
CA ASP A 69 -3.46 -3.63 11.10
C ASP A 69 -4.51 -3.54 12.22
N PRO A 70 -4.21 -2.85 13.33
CA PRO A 70 -5.15 -2.68 14.44
C PRO A 70 -6.36 -1.78 14.13
N LEU A 71 -6.36 -1.07 12.99
CA LEU A 71 -7.43 -0.19 12.50
C LEU A 71 -7.93 0.82 13.55
N SER A 72 -7.03 1.23 14.44
CA SER A 72 -7.29 2.20 15.50
C SER A 72 -6.17 3.23 15.56
N ASP A 73 -6.46 4.31 16.28
CA ASP A 73 -5.55 5.43 16.49
C ASP A 73 -4.88 5.36 17.86
N GLY A 74 -3.87 6.20 18.04
CA GLY A 74 -3.14 6.36 19.29
C GLY A 74 -1.81 5.59 19.33
N PRO A 75 -0.98 5.83 20.37
CA PRO A 75 0.40 5.38 20.41
C PRO A 75 0.56 3.86 20.39
N GLN A 76 -0.32 3.13 21.07
CA GLN A 76 -0.27 1.67 21.11
C GLN A 76 -0.61 1.05 19.75
N ALA A 77 -1.68 1.52 19.11
CA ALA A 77 -2.07 1.09 17.77
C ALA A 77 -0.96 1.41 16.75
N TRP A 78 -0.33 2.58 16.89
CA TRP A 78 0.82 2.96 16.07
C TRP A 78 2.00 2.01 16.24
N ALA A 79 2.35 1.64 17.48
CA ALA A 79 3.43 0.69 17.73
C ALA A 79 3.13 -0.71 17.17
N GLN A 80 1.90 -1.21 17.32
CA GLN A 80 1.49 -2.49 16.75
C GLN A 80 1.55 -2.49 15.22
N ARG A 81 1.09 -1.40 14.60
CA ARG A 81 1.17 -1.20 13.16
C ARG A 81 2.60 -1.20 12.66
N LEU A 82 3.50 -0.46 13.32
CA LEU A 82 4.92 -0.44 12.97
C LEU A 82 5.58 -1.82 13.06
N ALA A 83 5.11 -2.71 13.93
CA ALA A 83 5.64 -4.05 14.06
C ALA A 83 5.37 -4.95 12.84
N THR A 84 4.31 -4.67 12.07
CA THR A 84 3.95 -5.43 10.85
C THR A 84 4.16 -4.65 9.56
N PHE A 85 4.43 -3.35 9.67
CA PHE A 85 4.67 -2.44 8.55
C PHE A 85 5.85 -2.89 7.70
N GLN A 86 5.65 -3.02 6.40
CA GLN A 86 6.69 -3.53 5.52
C GLN A 86 6.53 -3.02 4.09
N GLY A 87 7.63 -2.98 3.36
CA GLY A 87 7.63 -2.86 1.92
C GLY A 87 6.88 -4.03 1.27
N ASP A 88 6.28 -3.76 0.12
CA ASP A 88 5.61 -4.74 -0.71
C ASP A 88 6.64 -5.73 -1.31
N PRO A 89 6.55 -7.03 -0.98
CA PRO A 89 7.48 -8.06 -1.46
C PRO A 89 7.32 -8.35 -2.95
N LEU A 90 6.22 -7.93 -3.59
CA LEU A 90 5.99 -8.07 -5.03
C LEU A 90 6.53 -6.88 -5.82
N ASN A 91 6.85 -5.77 -5.16
CA ASN A 91 7.40 -4.59 -5.82
C ASN A 91 8.93 -4.52 -5.64
N PRO A 92 9.73 -4.74 -6.70
CA PRO A 92 11.18 -4.70 -6.61
C PRO A 92 11.75 -3.28 -6.40
N HIS A 93 10.95 -2.23 -6.59
CA HIS A 93 11.37 -0.85 -6.41
C HIS A 93 11.29 -0.47 -4.93
N ARG A 94 12.44 -0.53 -4.26
CA ARG A 94 12.58 -0.21 -2.84
C ARG A 94 12.98 1.25 -2.63
N TRP A 95 12.50 1.85 -1.54
CA TRP A 95 12.78 3.24 -1.18
C TRP A 95 13.15 3.38 0.29
N GLY A 96 14.04 4.33 0.58
CA GLY A 96 14.38 4.74 1.94
C GLY A 96 15.26 3.77 2.72
N CYS A 97 15.91 2.82 2.05
CA CYS A 97 16.69 1.78 2.73
C CYS A 97 17.95 1.35 1.98
N GLY A 98 18.89 0.73 2.72
CA GLY A 98 20.14 0.23 2.17
C GLY A 98 19.99 -1.10 1.41
N PRO A 99 21.03 -1.52 0.65
CA PRO A 99 20.96 -2.71 -0.20
C PRO A 99 20.58 -4.01 0.54
N ALA A 100 21.10 -4.17 1.76
CA ALA A 100 20.89 -5.36 2.60
C ALA A 100 19.74 -5.24 3.61
N ALA A 101 18.98 -4.14 3.57
CA ALA A 101 17.84 -3.95 4.48
C ALA A 101 16.82 -5.09 4.30
N SER A 102 16.06 -5.40 5.35
CA SER A 102 14.89 -6.28 5.25
C SER A 102 13.69 -5.52 4.66
N ARG A 103 12.56 -6.22 4.43
CA ARG A 103 11.31 -5.56 3.99
C ARG A 103 10.72 -4.63 5.05
N TYR A 104 11.00 -4.87 6.33
CA TYR A 104 10.49 -4.07 7.45
C TYR A 104 11.20 -2.71 7.59
N GLU A 105 12.34 -2.55 6.92
CA GLU A 105 13.16 -1.34 6.95
C GLU A 105 12.98 -0.49 5.70
N CYS A 106 12.10 -0.90 4.78
CA CYS A 106 11.91 -0.26 3.48
C CYS A 106 10.47 0.07 3.19
N GLN A 107 10.31 1.06 2.32
CA GLN A 107 9.06 1.29 1.59
C GLN A 107 9.21 0.77 0.16
N SER A 108 8.08 0.59 -0.51
CA SER A 108 8.03 0.36 -1.94
C SER A 108 7.67 1.64 -2.67
N MET A 109 8.15 1.80 -3.90
CA MET A 109 7.93 3.01 -4.69
C MET A 109 7.10 2.70 -5.94
N VAL A 110 6.20 3.62 -6.26
CA VAL A 110 5.48 3.64 -7.53
C VAL A 110 5.79 4.97 -8.22
N GLU A 111 6.12 4.86 -9.50
CA GLU A 111 6.16 5.97 -10.43
C GLU A 111 5.13 5.70 -11.52
N LEU A 112 4.14 6.57 -11.63
CA LEU A 112 3.13 6.45 -12.67
C LEU A 112 3.67 6.98 -14.01
N PRO A 113 3.13 6.52 -15.16
CA PRO A 113 3.72 6.80 -16.47
C PRO A 113 3.91 8.27 -16.82
N ASP A 114 3.08 9.17 -16.28
CA ASP A 114 3.16 10.61 -16.53
C ASP A 114 3.89 11.38 -15.42
N ALA A 115 4.60 10.68 -14.53
CA ALA A 115 5.38 11.32 -13.48
C ALA A 115 6.50 12.18 -14.08
N PRO A 116 6.71 13.42 -13.58
CA PRO A 116 7.81 14.25 -14.05
C PRO A 116 9.17 13.59 -13.80
N PRO A 117 10.17 13.79 -14.69
CA PRO A 117 11.52 13.29 -14.48
C PRO A 117 12.10 13.77 -13.14
#